data_AF-A0A1E5UFX4-F1
#
_entry.id   AF-A0A1E5UFX4-F1
#
_cell.length_a   1.000
_cell.length_b   1.000
_cell.length_c   1.000
_cell.angle_alpha   90.00
_cell.angle_beta   90.00
_cell.angle_gamma   90.00
#
_symmetry.space_group_name_H-M   'P 1'
#
loop_
_entity.id
_entity.type
_entity.pdbx_description
1 polymer ?
#
loop_
_entity_poly.entity_id
_entity_poly.type
_entity_poly.pdbx_seq_one_letter_code
_entity_poly.pdbx_strand_id
1 'polypeptide(L)'
;MEGLRAETSVVELCRKHNIAQSQFYAWNKEFMEAGKKRLNGDVVREATSDEVSNLRKENTRLKEMVADLVLRYDIVKKSLDMLD
;
A
#
# COMPACT_ATOMS: atom_id res chain seq x y z
N MET A 1 5.81 23.29 10.47
CA MET A 1 4.74 24.09 9.80
C MET A 1 4.90 25.59 10.05
N GLU A 2 5.73 26.04 11.00
CA GLU A 2 5.96 27.47 11.33
C GLU A 2 6.27 28.34 10.09
N GLY A 3 7.10 27.85 9.17
CA GLY A 3 7.41 28.55 7.90
C GLY A 3 6.27 28.56 6.87
N LEU A 4 5.34 27.62 6.95
CA LEU A 4 4.11 27.58 6.11
C LEU A 4 2.99 28.44 6.70
N ARG A 5 2.99 28.64 8.02
CA ARG A 5 2.03 29.47 8.75
C ARG A 5 2.46 30.94 8.85
N ALA A 6 3.61 31.29 8.28
CA ALA A 6 4.23 32.62 8.38
C ALA A 6 4.49 33.11 9.83
N GLU A 7 4.57 32.17 10.78
CA GLU A 7 4.82 32.46 12.20
C GLU A 7 6.30 32.75 12.48
N THR A 8 7.20 32.29 11.61
CA THR A 8 8.65 32.49 11.71
C THR A 8 9.22 32.61 10.31
N SER A 9 10.20 33.49 10.13
CA SER A 9 10.81 33.66 8.80
C SER A 9 11.55 32.39 8.38
N VAL A 10 11.55 32.09 7.08
CA VAL A 10 12.29 30.93 6.52
C VAL A 10 13.77 30.98 6.89
N VAL A 11 14.34 32.18 6.96
CA VAL A 11 15.75 32.40 7.33
C VAL A 11 16.02 31.99 8.78
N GLU A 12 15.15 32.38 9.71
CA GLU A 12 15.26 32.01 11.13
C GLU A 12 15.06 30.50 11.33
N LEU A 13 14.10 29.90 10.62
CA LEU A 13 13.91 28.45 10.60
C LEU A 13 15.16 27.71 10.10
N CYS A 14 15.73 28.17 8.99
CA CYS A 14 16.93 27.56 8.42
C CYS A 14 18.13 27.67 9.38
N ARG A 15 18.30 28.81 10.06
CA ARG A 15 19.34 29.01 11.08
C ARG A 15 19.12 28.12 12.31
N LYS A 16 17.89 28.07 12.82
CA LYS A 16 17.50 27.26 14.00
C LYS A 16 17.74 25.76 13.77
N HIS A 17 17.47 25.28 12.57
CA HIS A 17 17.60 23.87 12.21
C HIS A 17 18.89 23.52 11.47
N ASN A 18 19.79 24.49 11.30
CA ASN A 18 21.06 24.34 10.60
C ASN A 18 20.93 23.71 9.20
N ILE A 19 19.97 24.21 8.41
CA ILE A 19 19.73 23.78 7.02
C ILE A 19 19.93 24.94 6.05
N ALA A 20 20.27 24.62 4.80
CA ALA A 20 20.28 25.60 3.72
C ALA A 20 18.84 25.97 3.33
N GLN A 21 18.61 27.24 2.98
CA GLN A 21 17.29 27.69 2.49
C GLN A 21 16.86 26.96 1.21
N SER A 22 17.81 26.61 0.33
CA SER A 22 17.54 25.79 -0.86
C SER A 22 16.94 24.43 -0.50
N GLN A 23 17.46 23.79 0.56
CA GLN A 23 16.95 22.52 1.07
C GLN A 23 15.53 22.66 1.62
N PHE A 24 15.27 23.74 2.37
CA PHE A 24 13.92 24.05 2.88
C PHE A 24 12.91 24.17 1.73
N TYR A 25 13.22 24.96 0.70
CA TYR A 25 12.30 25.16 -0.41
C TYR A 25 12.10 23.89 -1.25
N ALA A 26 13.13 23.06 -1.41
CA ALA A 26 13.01 21.77 -2.08
C ALA A 26 12.02 20.85 -1.35
N TRP A 27 12.20 20.66 -0.03
CA TRP A 27 11.29 19.85 0.78
C TRP A 27 9.89 20.44 0.87
N ASN A 28 9.78 21.76 0.95
CA ASN A 28 8.48 22.43 1.00
C ASN A 28 7.69 22.21 -0.30
N LYS A 29 8.36 22.27 -1.45
CA LYS A 29 7.75 21.96 -2.75
C LYS A 29 7.28 20.51 -2.80
N GLU A 30 8.15 19.56 -2.46
CA GLU A 30 7.83 18.12 -2.46
C GLU A 30 6.65 17.80 -1.53
N PHE A 31 6.66 18.36 -0.32
CA PHE A 31 5.57 18.22 0.65
C PHE A 31 4.24 18.74 0.10
N MET A 32 4.24 19.94 -0.50
CA MET A 32 3.03 20.53 -1.08
C MET A 32 2.52 19.77 -2.30
N GLU A 33 3.41 19.27 -3.16
CA GLU A 33 3.05 18.43 -4.30
C GLU A 33 2.43 17.10 -3.85
N ALA A 34 3.01 16.45 -2.85
CA ALA A 34 2.45 15.23 -2.25
C ALA A 34 1.07 15.49 -1.60
N GLY A 35 0.91 16.62 -0.91
CA GLY A 35 -0.37 17.04 -0.34
C GLY A 35 -1.44 17.27 -1.41
N LYS A 36 -1.10 17.97 -2.49
CA LYS A 36 -2.01 18.20 -3.64
C LYS A 36 -2.40 16.89 -4.32
N LYS A 37 -1.46 15.98 -4.55
CA LYS A 37 -1.74 14.65 -5.11
C LYS A 37 -2.76 13.90 -4.26
N ARG A 38 -2.58 13.86 -2.93
CA ARG A 38 -3.57 13.23 -2.02
C ARG A 38 -4.94 13.90 -2.06
N LEU A 39 -5.01 15.24 -2.08
CA LEU A 39 -6.28 15.97 -2.12
C LEU A 39 -7.02 15.77 -3.45
N ASN A 40 -6.29 15.66 -4.55
CA ASN A 40 -6.85 15.36 -5.88
C ASN A 40 -7.24 13.88 -6.04
N GLY A 41 -7.11 13.06 -5.00
CA GLY A 41 -7.40 11.63 -5.09
C GLY A 41 -6.38 10.83 -5.91
N ASP A 42 -5.26 11.46 -6.26
CA ASP A 42 -4.15 10.87 -7.01
C ASP A 42 -3.30 10.04 -6.03
N VAL A 43 -3.92 8.99 -5.51
CA VAL A 43 -3.34 8.10 -4.51
C VAL A 43 -2.65 6.97 -5.25
N VAL A 44 -1.31 7.02 -5.31
CA VAL A 44 -0.48 5.83 -5.52
C VAL A 44 -0.66 4.93 -4.28
N ARG A 45 -1.79 4.26 -4.18
CA ARG A 45 -2.03 3.17 -3.25
C ARG A 45 -1.72 1.90 -4.03
N GLU A 46 -0.65 1.20 -3.65
CA GLU A 46 -0.18 -0.04 -4.28
C GLU A 46 -1.12 -1.26 -4.13
N ALA A 47 -2.39 -1.05 -3.83
CA ALA A 47 -3.47 -1.95 -4.20
C ALA A 47 -4.75 -1.16 -4.03
N THR A 48 -5.49 -0.95 -5.11
CA THR A 48 -6.84 -0.39 -5.00
C THR A 48 -7.70 -1.32 -4.15
N SER A 49 -8.66 -0.78 -3.40
CA SER A 49 -9.61 -1.60 -2.61
C SER A 49 -10.26 -2.70 -3.45
N ASP A 50 -10.43 -2.45 -4.75
CA ASP A 50 -11.02 -3.37 -5.71
C ASP A 50 -10.06 -4.50 -6.10
N GLU A 51 -8.78 -4.21 -6.32
CA GLU A 51 -7.76 -5.27 -6.52
C GLU A 51 -7.65 -6.16 -5.29
N VAL A 52 -7.64 -5.58 -4.08
CA VAL A 52 -7.64 -6.37 -2.84
C VAL A 52 -8.92 -7.19 -2.70
N SER A 53 -10.07 -6.63 -3.06
CA SER A 53 -11.36 -7.34 -3.05
C SER A 53 -11.38 -8.50 -4.05
N ASN A 54 -10.89 -8.28 -5.26
CA ASN A 54 -10.79 -9.28 -6.31
C ASN A 54 -9.81 -10.40 -5.93
N LEU A 55 -8.64 -10.04 -5.40
CA LEU A 55 -7.67 -11.01 -4.88
C LEU A 55 -8.25 -11.85 -3.74
N ARG A 56 -9.03 -11.26 -2.84
CA ARG A 56 -9.71 -12.00 -1.77
C ARG A 56 -10.75 -12.98 -2.32
N LYS A 57 -11.56 -12.56 -3.31
CA LYS A 57 -12.54 -13.43 -3.97
C LYS A 57 -11.85 -14.62 -4.66
N GLU A 58 -10.79 -14.34 -5.42
CA GLU A 58 -10.04 -15.39 -6.11
C GLU A 58 -9.35 -16.34 -5.13
N ASN A 59 -8.79 -15.82 -4.04
CA ASN A 59 -8.18 -16.66 -3.00
C ASN A 59 -9.20 -17.61 -2.36
N THR A 60 -10.42 -17.15 -2.10
CA THR A 60 -11.51 -18.00 -1.61
C THR A 60 -11.86 -19.09 -2.62
N ARG A 61 -12.06 -18.72 -3.89
CA ARG A 61 -12.36 -19.67 -4.98
C ARG A 61 -11.28 -20.75 -5.10
N LEU A 62 -10.01 -20.36 -5.06
CA LEU A 62 -8.89 -21.29 -5.16
C LEU A 62 -8.82 -22.23 -3.95
N LYS A 63 -9.11 -21.75 -2.74
CA LYS A 63 -9.17 -22.60 -1.54
C LYS A 63 -10.26 -23.67 -1.64
N GLU A 64 -11.44 -23.30 -2.13
CA GLU A 64 -12.54 -24.24 -2.35
C GLU A 64 -12.17 -25.32 -3.37
N MET A 65 -11.58 -24.92 -4.51
CA MET A 65 -11.13 -25.87 -5.54
C MET A 65 -10.06 -26.82 -5.02
N VAL A 66 -9.09 -26.33 -4.25
CA VAL A 66 -8.04 -27.18 -3.65
C VAL A 66 -8.65 -28.15 -2.65
N ALA A 67 -9.59 -27.71 -1.81
CA ALA A 67 -10.26 -28.58 -0.86
C ALA A 67 -11.03 -29.73 -1.56
N ASP A 68 -11.78 -29.42 -2.63
CA ASP A 68 -12.47 -30.44 -3.43
C ASP A 68 -11.48 -31.43 -4.08
N LEU A 69 -10.38 -30.93 -4.64
CA LEU A 69 -9.33 -31.78 -5.22
C LEU A 69 -8.68 -32.70 -4.19
N VAL A 70 -8.39 -32.21 -2.98
CA VAL A 70 -7.81 -33.01 -1.90
C VAL A 70 -8.78 -34.13 -1.47
N LEU A 71 -10.07 -33.82 -1.31
CA LEU A 71 -11.07 -34.83 -0.98
C LEU A 71 -11.16 -35.93 -2.04
N ARG A 72 -11.16 -35.54 -3.33
CA ARG A 72 -11.19 -36.51 -4.43
C ARG A 72 -9.92 -37.37 -4.47
N TYR A 73 -8.77 -36.75 -4.23
CA TYR A 73 -7.50 -37.46 -4.15
C TYR A 73 -7.52 -38.51 -3.04
N ASP A 74 -8.00 -38.16 -1.84
CA ASP A 74 -8.09 -39.09 -0.70
C ASP A 74 -9.04 -40.26 -0.99
N ILE A 75 -10.16 -40.01 -1.66
CA ILE A 75 -11.10 -41.07 -2.07
C ILE A 75 -10.43 -42.03 -3.05
N VAL A 76 -9.80 -41.49 -4.11
CA VAL A 76 -9.13 -42.31 -5.13
C VAL A 76 -8.00 -43.12 -4.52
N LYS A 77 -7.20 -42.50 -3.65
CA LYS A 77 -6.11 -43.17 -2.94
C LYS A 77 -6.61 -44.34 -2.10
N LYS A 78 -7.63 -44.12 -1.27
CA LYS A 78 -8.24 -45.19 -0.46
C LYS A 78 -8.83 -46.32 -1.32
N SER A 79 -9.46 -45.98 -2.43
CA SER A 79 -10.00 -46.99 -3.36
C SER A 79 -8.90 -47.84 -3.98
N LEU A 80 -7.75 -47.25 -4.31
CA LEU A 80 -6.59 -47.98 -4.80
C LEU A 80 -5.99 -48.88 -3.72
N ASP A 81 -5.84 -48.35 -2.50
CA ASP A 81 -5.32 -49.11 -1.34
C ASP A 81 -6.22 -50.31 -0.99
N MET A 82 -7.51 -50.32 -1.37
CA MET A 82 -8.43 -51.44 -1.19
C MET A 82 -8.37 -52.50 -2.31
N LEU A 83 -7.68 -52.22 -3.41
CA LEU A 83 -7.51 -53.14 -4.54
C LEU A 83 -6.22 -53.98 -4.45
N ASP A 84 -5.28 -53.57 -3.60
CA ASP A 84 -4.07 -54.30 -3.22
C ASP A 84 -4.32 -55.24 -2.02
#